data_AF-A0A9N8QWZ0-F1
#
_entry.id   AF-A0A9N8QWZ0-F1
#
_cell.length_a   1.000
_cell.length_b   1.000
_cell.length_c   1.000
_cell.angle_alpha   90.00
_cell.angle_beta   90.00
_cell.angle_gamma   90.00
#
_symmetry.space_group_name_H-M   'P 1'
#
loop_
_entity.id
_entity.type
_entity.pdbx_description
1 polymer ?
#
loop_
_entity_poly.entity_id
_entity_poly.type
_entity_poly.pdbx_seq_one_letter_code
_entity_poly.pdbx_strand_id
1 'polypeptide(L)'
;MLRRAQCEVEGVEAIKTMAGSFSAIKIRMTGVWSPQSGAGGGPMEETLWYAPTAKRVVREEFQGRLAGKGAPATTAMELVRYAVKP
;
A
#
# COMPACT_ATOMS: atom_id res chain seq x y z
N MET A 1 -10.25 7.17 -5.42
CA MET A 1 -9.00 7.22 -6.21
C MET A 1 -9.00 6.01 -7.12
N LEU A 2 -8.66 6.16 -8.40
CA LEU A 2 -8.47 5.04 -9.32
C LEU A 2 -6.97 4.79 -9.50
N ARG A 3 -6.57 3.52 -9.55
CA ARG A 3 -5.18 3.09 -9.71
C ARG A 3 -5.08 2.12 -10.89
N ARG A 4 -4.13 2.35 -11.79
CA ARG A 4 -3.72 1.38 -12.83
C ARG A 4 -2.26 1.06 -12.59
N ALA A 5 -1.97 -0.17 -12.17
CA ALA A 5 -0.66 -0.58 -11.71
C ALA A 5 -0.27 -1.96 -12.25
N GLN A 6 1.03 -2.16 -12.44
CA GLN A 6 1.63 -3.48 -12.45
C GLN A 6 2.00 -3.85 -11.02
N CYS A 7 1.71 -5.09 -10.64
CA CYS A 7 2.04 -5.64 -9.33
C CYS A 7 3.08 -6.74 -9.47
N GLU A 8 4.01 -6.79 -8.52
CA GLU A 8 5.03 -7.82 -8.41
C GLU A 8 5.12 -8.30 -6.96
N VAL A 9 5.16 -9.62 -6.77
CA VAL A 9 5.41 -10.21 -5.45
C VAL A 9 6.92 -10.31 -5.28
N GLU A 10 7.47 -9.51 -4.37
CA GLU A 10 8.92 -9.45 -4.15
C GLU A 10 9.42 -10.51 -3.15
N GLY A 11 8.54 -11.08 -2.34
CA GLY A 11 8.87 -12.14 -1.39
C GLY A 11 8.09 -12.05 -0.10
N VAL A 12 8.63 -12.68 0.95
CA VAL A 12 8.05 -12.68 2.30
C VAL A 12 8.99 -11.95 3.26
N GLU A 13 8.42 -11.05 4.06
CA GLU A 13 9.14 -10.21 5.03
C GLU A 13 8.48 -10.30 6.41
N ALA A 14 9.29 -10.24 7.46
CA ALA A 14 8.80 -10.14 8.83
C ALA A 14 8.44 -8.68 9.16
N ILE A 15 7.16 -8.39 9.38
CA ILE A 15 6.64 -7.06 9.70
C ILE A 15 6.18 -7.01 11.15
N LYS A 16 6.68 -6.03 11.89
CA LYS A 16 6.28 -5.76 13.27
C LYS A 16 5.42 -4.51 13.31
N THR A 17 4.24 -4.62 13.92
CA THR A 17 3.33 -3.49 14.17
C THR A 17 2.83 -3.53 15.61
N MET A 18 2.00 -2.56 15.99
CA MET A 18 1.30 -2.57 17.28
C MET A 18 0.34 -3.77 17.45
N ALA A 19 -0.11 -4.38 16.34
CA ALA A 19 -0.97 -5.56 16.36
C ALA A 19 -0.19 -6.89 16.54
N GLY A 20 1.14 -6.86 16.52
CA GLY A 20 2.00 -8.04 16.63
C GLY A 20 3.03 -8.14 15.50
N SER A 21 3.59 -9.34 15.35
CA SER A 21 4.55 -9.67 14.30
C SER A 21 3.93 -10.61 13.27
N PHE A 22 4.15 -10.32 11.99
CA PHE A 22 3.54 -11.03 10.87
C PHE A 22 4.59 -11.45 9.86
N SER A 23 4.45 -12.67 9.33
CA SER A 23 5.10 -13.06 8.08
C SER A 23 4.21 -12.56 6.94
N ALA A 24 4.64 -11.52 6.24
CA ALA A 24 3.85 -10.80 5.26
C ALA A 24 4.45 -10.90 3.86
N ILE A 25 3.60 -11.11 2.87
CA ILE A 25 3.95 -11.09 1.45
C ILE A 25 4.14 -9.62 1.06
N LYS A 26 5.34 -9.27 0.61
CA LYS A 26 5.67 -7.94 0.08
C LYS A 26 5.26 -7.86 -1.38
N ILE A 27 4.40 -6.90 -1.69
CA ILE A 27 3.86 -6.66 -3.02
C ILE A 27 4.24 -5.24 -3.43
N ARG A 28 5.05 -5.10 -4.48
CA ARG A 28 5.38 -3.80 -5.06
C ARG A 28 4.41 -3.48 -6.19
N MET A 29 3.94 -2.25 -6.20
CA MET A 29 3.01 -1.72 -7.19
C MET A 29 3.60 -0.47 -7.81
N THR A 30 3.65 -0.43 -9.14
CA THR A 30 4.09 0.75 -9.88
C THR A 30 3.08 1.08 -10.97
N GLY A 31 2.80 2.37 -11.18
CA GLY A 31 1.84 2.75 -12.19
C GLY A 31 1.38 4.19 -12.06
N VAL A 32 0.10 4.42 -12.31
CA VAL A 32 -0.51 5.76 -12.26
C VAL A 32 -1.75 5.77 -11.38
N TRP A 33 -1.94 6.89 -10.69
CA TRP A 33 -3.15 7.18 -9.94
C TRP A 33 -3.91 8.34 -10.58
N SER A 34 -5.24 8.32 -10.47
CA SER A 34 -6.10 9.45 -10.82
C SER A 34 -7.14 9.72 -9.73
N PRO A 35 -7.53 10.99 -9.53
CA PRO A 35 -8.61 11.32 -8.62
C PRO A 35 -9.94 10.77 -9.17
N GLN A 36 -10.89 10.51 -8.28
CA GLN A 36 -12.23 10.01 -8.69
C GLN A 36 -13.07 11.09 -9.38
N SER A 37 -12.74 12.37 -9.12
CA SER A 37 -13.34 13.54 -9.76
C SER A 37 -12.31 14.67 -9.83
N GLY A 38 -12.38 15.52 -10.86
CA GLY A 38 -11.49 16.66 -11.04
C GLY A 38 -10.19 16.34 -11.79
N ALA A 39 -9.34 17.36 -11.98
CA ALA A 39 -8.06 17.23 -12.66
C ALA A 39 -6.94 16.87 -11.67
N GLY A 40 -5.98 16.06 -12.10
CA GLY A 40 -4.82 15.65 -11.30
C GLY A 40 -4.41 14.22 -11.60
N GLY A 41 -3.62 13.65 -10.69
CA GLY A 41 -3.03 12.32 -10.85
C GLY A 41 -1.54 12.37 -11.17
N GLY A 42 -0.95 11.19 -11.28
CA GLY A 42 0.46 11.07 -11.62
C GLY A 42 1.01 9.67 -11.40
N PRO A 43 2.33 9.50 -11.63
CA PRO A 43 3.02 8.27 -11.30
C PRO A 43 2.86 7.93 -9.82
N MET A 44 2.75 6.65 -9.51
CA MET A 44 2.77 6.15 -8.15
C MET A 44 3.72 4.96 -8.01
N GLU A 45 4.29 4.86 -6.83
CA GLU A 45 4.89 3.65 -6.29
C GLU A 45 4.19 3.33 -4.97
N GLU A 46 3.85 2.07 -4.76
CA GLU A 46 3.18 1.61 -3.55
C GLU A 46 3.73 0.25 -3.16
N THR A 47 3.95 0.04 -1.87
CA THR A 47 4.35 -1.25 -1.31
C THR A 47 3.31 -1.69 -0.29
N LEU A 48 2.79 -2.89 -0.49
CA LEU A 48 1.85 -3.53 0.41
C LEU A 48 2.50 -4.73 1.08
N TRP A 49 2.29 -4.89 2.38
CA TRP A 49 2.67 -6.09 3.12
C TRP A 49 1.40 -6.81 3.56
N TYR A 50 1.04 -7.88 2.86
CA TYR A 50 -0.15 -8.67 3.16
C TYR A 50 0.19 -9.86 4.07
N ALA A 51 -0.41 -9.95 5.25
CA ALA A 51 -0.24 -11.09 6.14
C ALA A 51 -1.41 -12.09 5.98
N PRO A 52 -1.17 -13.32 5.49
CA PRO A 52 -2.23 -14.32 5.33
C PRO A 52 -2.91 -14.69 6.66
N THR A 53 -2.16 -14.72 7.76
CA THR A 53 -2.67 -15.04 9.11
C THR A 53 -3.67 -13.98 9.62
N ALA A 54 -3.49 -12.72 9.25
CA ALA A 54 -4.42 -11.63 9.56
C ALA A 54 -5.48 -11.41 8.47
N LYS A 55 -5.34 -12.08 7.30
CA LYS A 55 -6.15 -11.89 6.09
C LYS A 55 -6.24 -10.41 5.66
N ARG A 56 -5.19 -9.63 5.91
CA ARG A 56 -5.16 -8.16 5.73
C ARG A 56 -3.76 -7.66 5.37
N VAL A 57 -3.72 -6.47 4.77
CA VAL A 57 -2.51 -5.66 4.66
C VAL A 57 -2.16 -5.14 6.06
N VAL A 58 -0.95 -5.45 6.51
CA VAL A 58 -0.44 -5.07 7.85
C VAL A 58 0.42 -3.81 7.82
N ARG A 59 0.98 -3.47 6.66
CA ARG A 59 1.66 -2.22 6.39
C ARG A 59 1.42 -1.83 4.93
N GLU A 60 1.27 -0.53 4.69
CA GLU A 60 1.17 0.05 3.35
C GLU A 60 2.05 1.30 3.32
N GLU A 61 2.79 1.46 2.23
CA GLU A 61 3.53 2.67 1.92
C GLU A 61 3.17 3.11 0.52
N PHE A 62 2.65 4.32 0.39
CA PHE A 62 2.26 4.93 -0.88
C PHE A 62 3.09 6.18 -1.13
N GLN A 63 3.62 6.29 -2.34
CA GLN A 63 4.29 7.47 -2.86
C GLN A 63 3.69 7.86 -4.21
N GLY A 64 2.88 8.91 -4.21
CA GLY A 64 2.40 9.57 -5.41
C GLY A 64 3.34 10.70 -5.81
N ARG A 65 3.92 10.62 -7.00
CA ARG A 65 4.58 11.74 -7.66
C ARG A 65 3.56 12.44 -8.56
N LEU A 66 3.74 13.74 -8.75
CA LEU A 66 2.87 14.51 -9.65
C LEU A 66 3.49 14.61 -11.03
N ALA A 67 2.65 14.50 -12.06
CA ALA A 67 3.00 14.85 -13.43
C ALA A 67 2.77 16.35 -13.74
N GLY A 68 2.78 17.23 -12.73
CA GLY A 68 2.40 18.65 -12.87
C GLY A 68 2.18 19.39 -11.54
N LYS A 69 1.18 20.29 -11.47
CA LYS A 69 0.86 21.09 -10.27
C LYS A 69 0.11 20.27 -9.21
N GLY A 70 0.53 20.36 -7.94
CA GLY A 70 -0.10 19.75 -6.75
C GLY A 70 0.90 19.52 -5.61
N ALA A 71 0.49 18.84 -4.53
CA ALA A 71 1.40 18.35 -3.48
C ALA A 71 1.68 16.83 -3.63
N PRO A 72 2.94 16.36 -3.50
CA PRO A 72 3.25 14.94 -3.40
C PRO A 72 2.43 14.28 -2.30
N ALA A 73 1.96 13.05 -2.55
CA ALA A 73 1.21 12.29 -1.56
C ALA A 73 2.09 11.16 -1.05
N THR A 74 2.51 11.25 0.21
CA THR A 74 3.17 10.14 0.90
C THR A 74 2.27 9.72 2.04
N THR A 75 1.85 8.46 2.00
CA THR A 75 1.01 7.87 3.05
C THR A 75 1.70 6.61 3.54
N ALA A 76 1.77 6.43 4.85
CA ALA A 76 2.15 5.17 5.48
C ALA A 76 1.04 4.74 6.44
N MET A 77 0.71 3.45 6.43
CA MET A 77 -0.28 2.87 7.31
C MET A 77 0.26 1.59 7.93
N GLU A 78 -0.14 1.32 9.17
CA GLU A 78 0.20 0.08 9.88
C GLU A 78 -1.02 -0.45 10.64
N LEU A 79 -1.10 -1.78 10.74
CA LEU A 79 -2.16 -2.45 11.48
C LEU A 79 -1.94 -2.30 12.99
N VAL A 80 -2.87 -1.66 13.68
CA VAL A 80 -2.80 -1.44 15.12
C VAL A 80 -3.53 -2.51 15.93
N ARG A 81 -4.62 -3.07 15.38
CA ARG A 81 -5.40 -4.14 16.03
C ARG A 81 -6.22 -4.92 15.00
N TYR A 82 -6.51 -6.19 15.27
CA TYR A 82 -7.41 -7.01 14.46
C TYR A 82 -8.05 -8.14 15.27
N ALA A 83 -9.13 -8.71 14.75
CA ALA A 83 -9.76 -9.92 15.26
C ALA A 83 -10.12 -10.82 14.07
N VAL A 84 -9.60 -12.05 14.05
CA VAL A 84 -9.96 -13.05 13.04
C VAL A 84 -11.00 -13.96 13.64
N LYS A 85 -12.19 -14.00 13.04
CA LYS A 85 -13.17 -15.04 13.37
C LYS A 85 -12.71 -16.36 12.71
N PRO A 86 -12.86 -17.50 13.41
CA PRO A 86 -12.55 -18.83 12.87
C PRO A 86 -13.21 -19.07 11.51
#